data_AF-A0A537Q9S5-F1
#
_entry.id   AF-A0A537Q9S5-F1
#
_cell.length_a   1.000
_cell.length_b   1.000
_cell.length_c   1.000
_cell.angle_alpha   90.00
_cell.angle_beta   90.00
_cell.angle_gamma   90.00
#
_symmetry.space_group_name_H-M   'P 1'
#
loop_
_entity.id
_entity.type
_entity.pdbx_description
1 polymer ?
#
loop_
_entity_poly.entity_id
_entity_poly.type
_entity_poly.pdbx_seq_one_letter_code
_entity_poly.pdbx_strand_id
1 'polypeptide(L)'
;MADQYYLETTVTERRNQPDRVRTRANKRFVQDERRRQKETENNRAAAVRIRNMIAALERAASSLNASIDAILEGSQVRDPTSFAYPVGARAMCARRDNIQSTIAVLSRQLAKINDPETDF
;
A
#
# COMPACT_ATOMS: atom_id res chain seq x y z
N MET A 1 -14.80 -45.46 68.43
CA MET A 1 -14.12 -46.22 67.35
C MET A 1 -14.67 -45.67 66.04
N ALA A 2 -13.79 -45.18 65.16
CA ALA A 2 -14.13 -44.27 64.07
C ALA A 2 -14.85 -44.95 62.91
N ASP A 3 -15.91 -44.30 62.43
CA ASP A 3 -16.62 -44.63 61.19
C ASP A 3 -15.68 -44.55 59.99
N GLN A 4 -15.65 -45.64 59.22
CA GLN A 4 -14.96 -45.70 57.93
C GLN A 4 -15.81 -44.95 56.90
N TYR A 5 -15.44 -43.71 56.62
CA TYR A 5 -15.93 -42.98 55.46
C TYR A 5 -15.43 -43.64 54.17
N TYR A 6 -16.29 -44.42 53.51
CA TYR A 6 -16.12 -44.80 52.12
C TYR A 6 -16.22 -43.55 51.25
N LEU A 7 -15.09 -43.10 50.70
CA LEU A 7 -15.05 -42.07 49.67
C LEU A 7 -15.50 -42.69 48.33
N GLU A 8 -16.79 -42.56 48.02
CA GLU A 8 -17.20 -42.42 46.62
C GLU A 8 -16.84 -40.99 46.18
N THR A 9 -15.85 -40.83 45.31
CA THR A 9 -15.88 -39.74 44.33
C THR A 9 -15.12 -40.13 43.06
N THR A 10 -15.95 -40.43 42.07
CA THR A 10 -15.80 -40.12 40.65
C THR A 10 -14.51 -40.56 39.96
N VAL A 11 -14.68 -41.62 39.15
CA VAL A 11 -14.05 -41.72 37.84
C VAL A 11 -14.11 -40.32 37.22
N THR A 12 -12.99 -39.61 37.25
CA THR A 12 -12.81 -38.41 36.46
C THR A 12 -12.86 -38.89 35.02
N GLU A 13 -14.06 -38.87 34.45
CA GLU A 13 -14.24 -38.96 33.01
C GLU A 13 -13.26 -37.96 32.42
N ARG A 14 -12.24 -38.49 31.73
CA ARG A 14 -11.37 -37.72 30.84
C ARG A 14 -12.23 -37.23 29.68
N ARG A 15 -13.17 -36.31 29.96
CA ARG A 15 -14.05 -35.70 28.97
C ARG A 15 -13.21 -34.83 28.06
N ASN A 16 -13.01 -35.34 26.85
CA ASN A 16 -12.95 -34.57 25.61
C ASN A 16 -11.83 -33.53 25.51
N GLN A 17 -10.58 -33.97 25.65
CA GLN A 17 -9.41 -33.25 25.14
C GLN A 17 -9.45 -32.95 23.61
N PRO A 18 -10.07 -33.77 22.71
CA PRO A 18 -10.05 -33.53 21.27
C PRO A 18 -10.83 -32.28 20.84
N ASP A 19 -11.98 -32.03 21.49
CA ASP A 19 -12.87 -30.92 21.13
C ASP A 19 -12.23 -29.55 21.42
N ARG A 20 -11.43 -29.45 22.49
CA ARG A 20 -10.68 -28.23 22.83
C ARG A 20 -9.59 -27.93 21.81
N VAL A 21 -8.95 -28.96 21.25
CA VAL A 21 -7.92 -28.81 20.21
C VAL A 21 -8.58 -28.40 18.89
N ARG A 22 -9.70 -29.05 18.52
CA ARG A 22 -10.47 -28.75 17.30
C ARG A 22 -11.04 -27.33 17.31
N THR A 23 -11.60 -26.88 18.43
CA THR A 23 -12.09 -25.50 18.59
C THR A 23 -10.98 -24.46 18.56
N ARG A 24 -9.79 -24.74 19.11
CA ARG A 24 -8.61 -23.86 18.99
C ARG A 24 -8.08 -23.77 17.55
N ALA A 25 -8.02 -24.90 16.84
CA ALA A 25 -7.63 -24.94 15.43
C ALA A 25 -8.60 -24.13 14.55
N ASN A 26 -9.91 -24.31 14.75
CA ASN A 26 -10.94 -23.55 14.04
C ASN A 26 -10.86 -22.04 14.35
N LYS A 27 -10.62 -21.65 15.61
CA LYS A 27 -10.42 -20.25 15.99
C LYS A 27 -9.20 -19.63 15.30
N ARG A 28 -8.09 -20.36 15.21
CA ARG A 28 -6.87 -19.91 14.51
C ARG A 28 -7.12 -19.76 13.01
N PHE A 29 -7.76 -20.73 12.37
CA PHE A 29 -8.13 -20.66 10.96
C PHE A 29 -9.00 -19.43 10.66
N VAL A 30 -10.05 -19.20 11.46
CA VAL A 30 -10.93 -18.02 11.29
C VAL A 30 -10.15 -16.72 11.51
N GLN A 31 -9.20 -16.70 12.45
CA GLN A 31 -8.35 -15.53 12.70
C GLN A 31 -7.39 -15.25 11.53
N ASP A 32 -6.78 -16.29 10.96
CA ASP A 32 -5.88 -16.19 9.82
C ASP A 32 -6.63 -15.72 8.57
N GLU A 33 -7.83 -16.25 8.32
CA GLU A 33 -8.70 -15.79 7.24
C GLU A 33 -9.10 -14.32 7.41
N ARG A 34 -9.48 -13.89 8.62
CA ARG A 34 -9.76 -12.47 8.91
C ARG A 34 -8.53 -11.58 8.69
N ARG A 35 -7.35 -12.06 9.05
CA ARG A 35 -6.09 -11.32 8.83
C ARG A 35 -5.83 -11.16 7.33
N ARG A 36 -5.97 -12.22 6.54
CA ARG A 36 -5.83 -12.19 5.08
C ARG A 36 -6.81 -11.21 4.45
N GLN A 37 -8.09 -11.28 4.82
CA GLN A 37 -9.11 -10.34 4.34
C GLN A 37 -8.75 -8.90 4.65
N LYS A 38 -8.33 -8.60 5.89
CA LYS A 38 -7.91 -7.26 6.29
C LYS A 38 -6.71 -6.77 5.48
N GLU A 39 -5.74 -7.64 5.22
CA GLU A 39 -4.56 -7.34 4.41
C GLU A 39 -4.94 -7.04 2.95
N THR A 40 -5.83 -7.84 2.35
CA THR A 40 -6.33 -7.56 0.99
C THR A 40 -7.07 -6.23 0.90
N GLU A 41 -7.87 -5.88 1.91
CA GLU A 41 -8.60 -4.62 1.95
C GLU A 41 -7.66 -3.42 2.13
N ASN A 42 -6.67 -3.55 3.01
CA ASN A 42 -5.63 -2.53 3.18
C ASN A 42 -4.86 -2.29 1.88
N ASN A 43 -4.51 -3.36 1.16
CA ASN A 43 -3.81 -3.28 -0.13
C ASN A 43 -4.67 -2.59 -1.18
N ARG A 44 -5.98 -2.90 -1.25
CA ARG A 44 -6.91 -2.19 -2.14
C ARG A 44 -7.00 -0.69 -1.82
N ALA A 45 -7.15 -0.35 -0.54
CA ALA A 45 -7.20 1.04 -0.10
C ALA A 45 -5.89 1.80 -0.41
N ALA A 46 -4.74 1.15 -0.21
CA ALA A 46 -3.43 1.70 -0.57
C ALA A 46 -3.30 1.92 -2.09
N ALA A 47 -3.73 0.95 -2.90
CA ALA A 47 -3.73 1.06 -4.35
C ALA A 47 -4.58 2.24 -4.85
N VAL A 48 -5.78 2.42 -4.30
CA VAL A 48 -6.65 3.58 -4.61
C VAL A 48 -5.95 4.90 -4.26
N ARG A 49 -5.31 4.97 -3.07
CA ARG A 49 -4.58 6.18 -2.66
C ARG A 49 -3.43 6.51 -3.60
N ILE A 50 -2.65 5.52 -4.00
CA ILE A 50 -1.53 5.70 -4.93
C ILE A 50 -2.02 6.15 -6.30
N ARG A 51 -3.08 5.53 -6.85
CA ARG A 51 -3.70 5.96 -8.12
C ARG A 51 -4.13 7.42 -8.07
N ASN A 52 -4.78 7.84 -6.98
CA ASN A 52 -5.20 9.23 -6.79
C ASN A 52 -4.00 10.19 -6.73
N MET A 53 -2.92 9.78 -6.08
CA MET A 53 -1.68 10.58 -6.01
C MET A 53 -1.04 10.73 -7.40
N ILE A 54 -0.96 9.64 -8.18
CA ILE A 54 -0.47 9.67 -9.57
C ILE A 54 -1.32 10.63 -10.40
N ALA A 55 -2.64 10.50 -10.38
CA ALA A 55 -3.54 11.38 -11.13
C ALA A 55 -3.44 12.86 -10.71
N ALA A 56 -3.13 13.15 -9.45
CA ALA A 56 -2.87 14.51 -8.99
C ALA A 56 -1.53 15.04 -9.53
N LEU A 57 -0.48 14.22 -9.50
CA LEU A 57 0.85 14.56 -10.01
C LEU A 57 0.85 14.74 -11.53
N GLU A 58 0.12 13.92 -12.28
CA GLU A 58 -0.05 14.06 -13.73
C GLU A 58 -0.70 15.39 -14.10
N ARG A 59 -1.78 15.77 -13.39
CA ARG A 59 -2.41 17.08 -13.55
C ARG A 59 -1.43 18.23 -13.26
N ALA A 60 -0.62 18.10 -12.21
CA ALA A 60 0.40 19.09 -11.88
C ALA A 60 1.50 19.19 -12.97
N ALA A 61 1.95 18.05 -13.52
CA ALA A 61 2.90 18.02 -14.63
C ALA A 61 2.33 18.67 -15.90
N SER A 62 1.07 18.40 -16.24
CA SER A 62 0.38 19.06 -17.36
C SER A 62 0.25 20.57 -17.16
N SER A 63 -0.08 21.02 -15.95
CA SER A 63 -0.11 22.44 -15.61
C SER A 63 1.26 23.10 -15.74
N LEU A 64 2.34 22.40 -15.37
CA LEU A 64 3.71 22.89 -15.54
C LEU A 64 4.08 22.99 -17.03
N ASN A 65 3.70 22.01 -17.85
CA ASN A 65 3.93 22.08 -19.30
C ASN A 65 3.25 23.31 -19.91
N ALA A 66 1.97 23.54 -19.62
CA ALA A 66 1.28 24.75 -20.09
C ALA A 66 1.95 26.05 -19.62
N SER A 67 2.48 26.07 -18.38
CA SER A 67 3.21 27.24 -17.86
C SER A 67 4.56 27.43 -18.54
N ILE A 68 5.27 26.34 -18.86
CA ILE A 68 6.52 26.37 -19.63
C ILE A 68 6.23 26.93 -21.02
N ASP A 69 5.22 26.41 -21.70
CA ASP A 69 4.85 26.84 -23.05
C ASP A 69 4.52 28.34 -23.07
N ALA A 70 3.72 28.83 -22.12
CA ALA A 70 3.41 30.25 -22.00
C ALA A 70 4.66 31.14 -21.80
N ILE A 71 5.64 30.69 -21.01
CA ILE A 71 6.91 31.42 -20.83
C ILE A 71 7.72 31.40 -22.14
N LEU A 72 7.73 30.28 -22.86
CA LEU A 72 8.49 30.12 -24.09
C LEU A 72 7.87 30.84 -25.29
N GLU A 73 6.54 31.01 -25.31
CA GLU A 73 5.85 31.83 -26.30
C GLU A 73 6.28 33.30 -26.22
N GLY A 74 6.48 33.82 -25.01
CA GLY A 74 7.00 35.17 -24.76
C GLY A 74 8.52 35.30 -24.92
N SER A 75 9.25 34.20 -25.14
CA SER A 75 10.71 34.18 -25.19
C SER A 75 11.22 34.05 -26.62
N GLN A 76 12.27 34.80 -26.96
CA GLN A 76 12.99 34.63 -28.23
C GLN A 76 13.89 33.39 -28.23
N VAL A 77 14.24 32.87 -27.05
CA VAL A 77 15.15 31.74 -26.89
C VAL A 77 14.37 30.51 -26.44
N ARG A 78 14.38 29.48 -27.28
CA ARG A 78 13.71 28.18 -27.03
C ARG A 78 14.67 27.04 -26.71
N ASP A 79 15.96 27.21 -27.03
CA ASP A 79 16.98 26.20 -26.73
C ASP A 79 17.27 26.16 -25.22
N PRO A 80 16.99 25.03 -24.52
CA PRO A 80 17.23 24.89 -23.08
C PRO A 80 18.70 24.96 -22.69
N THR A 81 19.62 24.66 -23.62
CA THR A 81 21.07 24.70 -23.40
C THR A 81 21.63 26.12 -23.48
N SER A 82 20.87 27.05 -24.07
CA SER A 82 21.26 28.44 -24.12
C SER A 82 21.30 29.07 -22.73
N PHE A 83 22.34 29.87 -22.48
CA PHE A 83 22.42 30.68 -21.28
C PHE A 83 21.24 31.65 -21.15
N ALA A 84 20.73 32.15 -22.29
CA ALA A 84 19.59 33.07 -22.35
C ALA A 84 18.22 32.37 -22.22
N TYR A 85 18.18 31.04 -22.06
CA TYR A 85 16.94 30.33 -21.81
C TYR A 85 16.27 30.83 -20.50
N PRO A 86 14.96 31.08 -20.49
CA PRO A 86 14.29 31.64 -19.31
C PRO A 86 14.49 30.78 -18.07
N VAL A 87 15.00 31.39 -17.00
CA VAL A 87 15.25 30.72 -15.71
C VAL A 87 13.95 30.09 -15.16
N GLY A 88 12.82 30.77 -15.33
CA GLY A 88 11.50 30.24 -14.95
C GLY A 88 11.16 28.94 -15.67
N ALA A 89 11.34 28.88 -16.99
CA ALA A 89 11.12 27.67 -17.76
C ALA A 89 12.07 26.54 -17.33
N ARG A 90 13.35 26.85 -17.04
CA ARG A 90 14.33 25.86 -16.56
C ARG A 90 13.91 25.24 -15.22
N ALA A 91 13.51 26.08 -14.27
CA ALA A 91 13.04 25.61 -12.96
C ALA A 91 11.77 24.75 -13.06
N MET A 92 10.83 25.15 -13.93
CA MET A 92 9.61 24.38 -14.17
C MET A 92 9.89 23.03 -14.85
N CYS A 93 10.82 22.97 -15.83
CA CYS A 93 11.27 21.71 -16.42
C CYS A 93 11.82 20.77 -15.34
N ALA A 94 12.77 21.25 -14.51
CA ALA A 94 13.34 20.43 -13.44
C ALA A 94 12.26 19.93 -12.45
N ARG A 95 11.27 20.77 -12.13
CA ARG A 95 10.15 20.36 -11.26
C ARG A 95 9.27 19.30 -11.92
N ARG A 96 8.98 19.44 -13.20
CA ARG A 96 8.23 18.43 -13.97
C ARG A 96 8.96 17.10 -13.98
N ASP A 97 10.27 17.11 -14.23
CA ASP A 97 11.08 15.89 -14.29
C ASP A 97 11.13 15.17 -12.93
N ASN A 98 11.16 15.93 -11.82
CA ASN A 98 11.01 15.38 -10.47
C ASN A 98 9.62 14.75 -10.24
N ILE A 99 8.56 15.40 -10.73
CA ILE A 99 7.20 14.87 -10.66
C ILE A 99 7.08 13.56 -11.45
N GLN A 100 7.61 13.53 -12.67
CA GLN A 100 7.62 12.32 -13.51
C GLN A 100 8.39 11.18 -12.85
N SER A 101 9.53 11.47 -12.21
CA SER A 101 10.30 10.50 -11.44
C SER A 101 9.49 9.96 -10.26
N THR A 102 8.75 10.83 -9.56
CA THR A 102 7.87 10.43 -8.45
C THR A 102 6.71 9.56 -8.94
N ILE A 103 6.09 9.91 -10.07
CA ILE A 103 5.06 9.08 -10.72
C ILE A 103 5.61 7.69 -11.03
N ALA A 104 6.82 7.59 -11.61
CA ALA A 104 7.43 6.30 -11.93
C ALA A 104 7.65 5.43 -10.67
N VAL A 105 8.07 6.03 -9.55
CA VAL A 105 8.19 5.32 -8.27
C VAL A 105 6.84 4.82 -7.77
N LEU A 106 5.81 5.68 -7.78
CA LEU A 106 4.46 5.33 -7.34
C LEU A 106 3.82 4.25 -8.22
N SER A 107 4.03 4.31 -9.54
CA SER A 107 3.55 3.29 -10.47
C SER A 107 4.18 1.93 -10.21
N ARG A 108 5.48 1.88 -9.89
CA ARG A 108 6.13 0.62 -9.46
C ARG A 108 5.56 0.11 -8.15
N GLN A 109 5.30 0.97 -7.17
CA GLN A 109 4.65 0.57 -5.92
C GLN A 109 3.23 0.04 -6.15
N LEU A 110 2.47 0.67 -7.04
CA LEU A 110 1.14 0.21 -7.42
C LEU A 110 1.18 -1.15 -8.10
N ALA A 111 2.15 -1.39 -8.99
CA ALA A 111 2.35 -2.69 -9.63
C ALA A 111 2.60 -3.79 -8.58
N LYS A 112 3.49 -3.55 -7.61
CA LYS A 112 3.76 -4.49 -6.51
C LYS A 112 2.53 -4.83 -5.66
N ILE A 113 1.60 -3.88 -5.50
CA ILE A 113 0.37 -4.11 -4.74
C ILE A 113 -0.64 -4.95 -5.55
N ASN A 114 -0.67 -4.77 -6.87
CA ASN A 114 -1.58 -5.53 -7.74
C ASN A 114 -1.05 -6.95 -8.03
N ASP A 115 0.27 -7.08 -8.16
CA ASP A 115 0.97 -8.33 -8.52
C ASP A 115 2.03 -8.67 -7.46
N PRO A 116 1.65 -9.16 -6.27
CA PRO A 116 2.57 -9.43 -5.17
C PRO A 116 3.58 -10.54 -5.45
N GLU A 117 3.45 -11.27 -6.57
CA GLU A 117 4.32 -12.38 -6.99
C GLU A 117 5.41 -11.94 -7.99
N THR A 118 5.47 -10.67 -8.39
CA THR A 118 6.51 -10.15 -9.31
C THR A 118 7.74 -9.61 -8.57
N ASP A 119 8.46 -10.49 -7.88
CA ASP A 119 9.86 -10.28 -7.49
C ASP A 119 10.71 -11.38 -8.17
N PHE A 120 11.19 -11.12 -9.39
CA PHE A 120 12.25 -11.88 -10.08
C PHE A 120 13.18 -10.92 -10.83
#